data_AF-N2A1B6-F1
#
_entry.id   AF-N2A1B6-F1
#
_cell.length_a   1.000
_cell.length_b   1.000
_cell.length_c   1.000
_cell.angle_alpha   90.00
_cell.angle_beta   90.00
_cell.angle_gamma   90.00
#
_symmetry.space_group_name_H-M   'P 1'
#
loop_
_entity.id
_entity.type
_entity.pdbx_description
1 polymer ?
#
loop_
_entity_poly.entity_id
_entity_poly.type
_entity_poly.pdbx_seq_one_letter_code
_entity_poly.pdbx_strand_id
1 'polypeptide(L)'
;MAVIFGYYISGIEFLADENQIGIEIMDDIVIRDNIKKLKLREVYQVHADLVQECIKKAIVFHPDYLRYLYRTYGELFESVEELYRIVYGNYLEEVFYGKRPLAKLTSDIMKELLNTCYGLDW
;
A
#
# COMPACT_ATOMS: atom_id res chain seq x y z
N MET A 1 8.26 17.35 -2.30
CA MET A 1 9.00 16.12 -2.00
C MET A 1 8.32 15.42 -0.85
N ALA A 2 7.85 14.20 -1.07
CA ALA A 2 7.09 13.42 -0.11
C ALA A 2 7.94 12.24 0.39
N VAL A 3 7.67 11.80 1.62
CA VAL A 3 8.18 10.54 2.16
C VAL A 3 7.67 9.39 1.28
N ILE A 4 8.54 8.45 0.93
CA ILE A 4 8.16 7.22 0.22
C ILE A 4 8.36 6.05 1.18
N PHE A 5 7.31 5.23 1.30
CA PHE A 5 7.35 3.99 2.08
C PHE A 5 7.65 2.80 1.18
N GLY A 6 8.40 1.85 1.73
CA GLY A 6 8.62 0.53 1.16
C GLY A 6 8.54 -0.51 2.27
N TYR A 7 8.87 -1.76 1.95
CA TYR A 7 8.89 -2.84 2.94
C TYR A 7 9.96 -3.87 2.61
N TYR A 8 10.33 -4.66 3.61
CA TYR A 8 11.15 -5.85 3.44
C TYR A 8 10.54 -7.04 4.17
N ILE A 9 10.81 -8.24 3.65
CA ILE A 9 10.39 -9.50 4.25
C ILE A 9 11.62 -10.13 4.91
N SER A 10 11.51 -10.41 6.21
CA SER A 10 12.59 -11.01 7.01
C SER A 10 12.39 -12.51 7.27
N GLY A 11 11.22 -13.07 6.92
CA GLY A 11 10.92 -14.48 7.11
C GLY A 11 9.91 -15.04 6.09
N ILE A 12 9.87 -16.36 5.94
CA ILE A 12 9.06 -17.05 4.92
C ILE A 12 7.57 -17.13 5.29
N GLU A 13 7.22 -16.98 6.56
CA GLU A 13 5.86 -17.08 7.06
C GLU A 13 5.18 -15.69 7.15
N PHE A 14 5.72 -14.68 6.46
CA PHE A 14 5.25 -13.30 6.51
C PHE A 14 3.76 -13.10 6.18
N LEU A 15 3.11 -14.05 5.49
CA LEU A 15 1.66 -14.04 5.24
C LEU A 15 0.82 -14.39 6.48
N ALA A 16 1.42 -15.10 7.45
CA ALA A 16 0.78 -15.51 8.69
C ALA A 16 1.33 -14.76 9.92
N ASP A 17 2.55 -14.23 9.84
CA ASP A 17 3.23 -13.51 10.92
C ASP A 17 3.74 -12.14 10.43
N GLU A 18 3.05 -11.06 10.81
CA GLU A 18 3.39 -9.70 10.43
C GLU A 18 4.73 -9.22 11.03
N ASN A 19 5.26 -9.87 12.08
CA ASN A 19 6.56 -9.52 12.65
C ASN A 19 7.73 -9.86 11.70
N GLN A 20 7.45 -10.65 10.66
CA GLN A 20 8.40 -10.96 9.59
C GLN A 20 8.37 -9.93 8.44
N ILE A 21 7.70 -8.80 8.65
CA ILE A 21 7.63 -7.68 7.72
C ILE A 21 8.15 -6.43 8.43
N GLY A 22 9.09 -5.74 7.78
CA GLY A 22 9.54 -4.42 8.22
C GLY A 22 9.17 -3.34 7.23
N ILE A 23 8.91 -2.14 7.74
CA ILE A 23 8.60 -0.96 6.91
C ILE A 23 9.88 -0.15 6.69
N GLU A 24 10.12 0.20 5.44
CA GLU A 24 11.22 1.09 5.05
C GLU A 24 10.69 2.48 4.74
N ILE A 25 11.50 3.48 5.05
CA ILE A 25 11.24 4.86 4.67
C ILE A 25 12.45 5.33 3.89
N MET A 26 12.24 5.67 2.61
CA MET A 26 13.25 6.31 1.79
C MET A 26 13.35 7.78 2.23
N ASP A 27 14.53 8.17 2.73
CA ASP A 27 14.82 9.54 3.13
C ASP A 27 15.74 10.25 2.14
N ASP A 28 15.44 11.52 1.87
CA ASP A 28 16.36 12.46 1.25
C ASP A 28 16.95 13.42 2.30
N ILE A 29 18.09 14.05 1.97
CA ILE A 29 18.79 15.00 2.83
C ILE A 29 17.89 16.09 3.41
N VAL A 30 16.86 16.52 2.67
CA VAL A 30 15.93 17.58 3.11
C VAL A 30 15.00 17.12 4.24
N ILE A 31 14.59 15.85 4.27
CA ILE A 31 13.56 15.34 5.20
C ILE A 31 14.11 14.46 6.32
N ARG A 32 15.39 14.06 6.23
CA ARG A 32 16.05 13.17 7.19
C ARG A 32 15.96 13.65 8.64
N ASP A 33 16.15 14.94 8.88
CA ASP A 33 16.09 15.50 10.24
C ASP A 33 14.68 15.42 10.83
N ASN A 34 13.65 15.64 10.01
CA ASN A 34 12.25 15.47 10.42
C ASN A 34 11.92 14.01 10.71
N ILE A 35 12.36 13.08 9.84
CA ILE A 35 12.19 11.63 10.06
C ILE A 35 12.78 11.21 11.41
N LYS A 36 13.98 11.71 11.72
CA LYS A 36 14.66 11.42 13.00
C LYS A 36 13.95 12.05 14.20
N LYS A 37 13.60 13.34 14.13
CA LYS A 37 12.95 14.06 15.23
C LYS A 37 11.57 13.49 15.57
N LEU A 38 10.81 13.11 14.54
CA LEU A 38 9.48 12.54 14.69
C LEU A 38 9.50 11.02 14.91
N LYS A 39 10.68 10.38 14.88
CA LYS A 39 10.86 8.93 15.03
C LYS A 39 9.96 8.13 14.08
N LEU A 40 9.87 8.58 12.83
CA LEU A 40 8.94 7.98 11.87
C LEU A 40 9.29 6.52 11.58
N ARG A 41 10.59 6.17 11.54
CA ARG A 41 11.02 4.79 11.30
C ARG A 41 10.51 3.85 12.38
N GLU A 42 10.55 4.28 13.64
CA GLU A 42 10.09 3.50 14.79
C GLU A 42 8.56 3.45 14.88
N VAL A 43 7.90 4.61 14.76
CA VAL A 43 6.43 4.72 14.89
C VAL A 43 5.74 3.90 13.81
N TYR A 44 6.27 3.89 12.58
CA TYR A 44 5.63 3.15 11.49
C TYR A 44 5.81 1.63 11.59
N GLN A 45 6.79 1.09 12.31
CA GLN A 45 6.95 -0.38 12.43
C GLN A 45 5.73 -1.06 13.07
N VAL A 46 4.93 -0.34 13.85
CA VAL A 46 3.70 -0.90 14.45
C VAL A 46 2.61 -1.21 13.43
N HIS A 47 2.78 -0.78 12.18
CA HIS A 47 1.82 -0.92 11.08
C HIS A 47 2.21 -2.02 10.08
N ALA A 48 3.04 -2.98 10.48
CA ALA A 48 3.42 -4.13 9.64
C ALA A 48 2.21 -5.00 9.25
N ASP A 49 1.16 -5.02 10.10
CA ASP A 49 -0.13 -5.64 9.81
C ASP A 49 -0.79 -5.07 8.54
N LEU A 50 -0.78 -3.74 8.38
CA LEU A 50 -1.33 -3.08 7.19
C LEU A 50 -0.53 -3.41 5.92
N VAL A 51 0.79 -3.57 6.02
CA VAL A 51 1.62 -4.03 4.90
C VAL A 51 1.26 -5.46 4.54
N GLN A 52 1.11 -6.34 5.53
CA GLN A 52 0.67 -7.71 5.29
C GLN A 52 -0.70 -7.78 4.59
N GLU A 53 -1.65 -6.95 5.02
CA GLU A 53 -2.94 -6.82 4.33
C GLU A 53 -2.79 -6.36 2.89
N CYS A 54 -1.90 -5.40 2.61
CA CYS A 54 -1.62 -4.96 1.23
C CYS A 54 -1.10 -6.11 0.39
N ILE A 55 -0.15 -6.90 0.91
CA ILE A 55 0.39 -8.06 0.19
C ILE A 55 -0.72 -9.08 -0.11
N LYS A 56 -1.54 -9.41 0.89
CA LYS A 56 -2.68 -10.33 0.72
C LYS A 56 -3.68 -9.80 -0.32
N LYS A 57 -4.00 -8.51 -0.28
CA LYS A 57 -4.89 -7.86 -1.26
C LYS A 57 -4.30 -7.89 -2.66
N ALA A 58 -3.00 -7.65 -2.83
CA ALA A 58 -2.35 -7.72 -4.13
C ALA A 58 -2.40 -9.13 -4.73
N ILE A 59 -2.29 -10.17 -3.91
CA ILE A 59 -2.41 -11.58 -4.35
C ILE A 59 -3.85 -11.92 -4.72
N VAL A 60 -4.82 -11.64 -3.84
CA VAL A 60 -6.23 -12.01 -4.02
C VAL A 60 -6.85 -11.20 -5.16
N PHE A 61 -6.61 -9.89 -5.19
CA PHE A 61 -7.17 -8.96 -6.16
C PHE A 61 -6.19 -8.67 -7.28
N HIS A 62 -5.72 -9.73 -7.93
CA HIS A 62 -4.91 -9.61 -9.13
C HIS A 62 -5.72 -8.97 -10.28
N PRO A 63 -5.06 -8.37 -11.30
CA PRO A 63 -5.73 -7.52 -12.29
C PRO A 63 -6.83 -8.22 -13.10
N ASP A 64 -6.65 -9.51 -13.42
CA ASP A 64 -7.69 -10.28 -14.10
C ASP A 64 -8.92 -10.50 -13.23
N TYR A 65 -8.74 -10.71 -11.92
CA TYR A 65 -9.86 -10.85 -11.00
C TYR A 65 -10.60 -9.52 -10.82
N LEU A 66 -9.88 -8.39 -10.75
CA LEU A 66 -10.50 -7.06 -10.75
C LEU A 66 -11.30 -6.80 -12.03
N ARG A 67 -10.76 -7.15 -13.21
CA ARG A 67 -11.49 -7.06 -14.48
C ARG A 67 -12.74 -7.93 -14.48
N TYR A 68 -12.66 -9.14 -13.91
CA TYR A 68 -13.79 -10.02 -13.76
C TYR A 68 -14.86 -9.43 -12.82
N LEU A 69 -14.46 -8.91 -11.66
CA LEU A 69 -15.36 -8.27 -10.70
C LEU A 69 -16.07 -7.06 -11.33
N TYR A 70 -15.33 -6.21 -12.03
CA TYR A 70 -15.91 -5.05 -12.73
C TYR A 70 -16.92 -5.46 -13.81
N ARG A 71 -16.65 -6.52 -14.58
CA ARG A 71 -17.59 -7.04 -15.58
C ARG A 71 -18.83 -7.68 -14.95
N THR A 72 -18.67 -8.34 -13.81
CA THR A 72 -19.74 -9.09 -13.14
C THR A 72 -20.67 -8.15 -12.37
N TYR A 73 -20.12 -7.11 -11.76
CA TYR A 73 -20.82 -6.19 -10.87
C TYR A 73 -20.73 -4.73 -11.33
N GLY A 74 -20.56 -4.49 -12.64
CA GLY A 74 -20.28 -3.16 -13.18
C GLY A 74 -21.35 -2.11 -12.86
N GLU A 75 -22.60 -2.54 -12.64
CA GLU A 75 -23.69 -1.64 -12.21
C GLU A 75 -23.56 -1.16 -10.76
N LEU A 76 -22.72 -1.80 -9.94
CA LEU A 76 -22.45 -1.40 -8.55
C LEU A 76 -21.32 -0.37 -8.42
N PHE A 77 -20.54 -0.15 -9.48
CA PHE A 77 -19.38 0.74 -9.46
C PHE A 77 -19.55 1.84 -10.50
N GLU A 78 -19.32 3.09 -10.11
CA GLU A 78 -19.33 4.21 -11.05
C GLU A 78 -18.12 4.16 -11.99
N SER A 79 -17.00 3.56 -11.53
CA SER A 79 -15.78 3.43 -12.30
C SER A 79 -14.85 2.32 -11.77
N VAL A 80 -13.80 2.00 -12.55
CA VAL A 80 -12.76 1.03 -12.14
C VAL A 80 -11.96 1.57 -10.94
N GLU A 81 -11.77 2.88 -10.88
CA GLU A 81 -11.09 3.56 -9.77
C GLU A 81 -11.89 3.43 -8.45
N GLU A 82 -13.22 3.43 -8.52
CA GLU A 82 -14.05 3.14 -7.35
C GLU A 82 -13.88 1.69 -6.87
N LEU A 83 -13.85 0.72 -7.78
CA LEU A 83 -13.56 -0.67 -7.44
C LEU A 83 -12.21 -0.77 -6.72
N TYR A 84 -11.17 -0.13 -7.24
CA TYR A 84 -9.85 -0.10 -6.59
C TYR A 84 -9.89 0.56 -5.22
N ARG A 85 -10.63 1.67 -5.08
CA ARG A 85 -10.80 2.35 -3.80
C ARG A 85 -11.46 1.47 -2.74
N ILE A 86 -12.44 0.68 -3.14
CA ILE A 86 -13.15 -0.26 -2.27
C ILE A 86 -12.22 -1.41 -1.88
N VAL A 87 -11.58 -2.04 -2.88
CA VAL A 87 -10.74 -3.23 -2.68
C VAL A 87 -9.50 -2.92 -1.84
N TYR A 88 -8.78 -1.85 -2.17
CA TYR A 88 -7.54 -1.50 -1.46
C TYR A 88 -7.80 -0.64 -0.24
N GLY A 89 -9.00 -0.11 -0.09
CA GLY A 89 -9.32 0.75 1.04
C GLY A 89 -8.56 2.07 0.99
N ASN A 90 -8.21 2.56 -0.19
CA ASN A 90 -7.50 3.84 -0.32
C ASN A 90 -7.83 4.61 -1.61
N TYR A 91 -7.56 5.91 -1.62
CA TYR A 91 -7.65 6.72 -2.84
C TYR A 91 -6.37 6.57 -3.67
N LEU A 92 -6.50 6.65 -4.99
CA LEU A 92 -5.35 6.59 -5.89
C LEU A 92 -4.58 7.91 -5.90
N GLU A 93 -5.30 9.03 -5.91
CA GLU A 93 -4.71 10.37 -6.01
C GLU A 93 -4.23 10.90 -4.66
N GLU A 94 -3.00 11.41 -4.64
CA GLU A 94 -2.36 11.96 -3.44
C GLU A 94 -3.16 13.10 -2.78
N VAL A 95 -3.88 13.89 -3.59
CA VAL A 95 -4.72 14.99 -3.09
C VAL A 95 -5.82 14.51 -2.13
N PHE A 96 -6.16 13.22 -2.18
CA PHE A 96 -7.17 12.60 -1.32
C PHE A 96 -6.59 11.77 -0.19
N TYR A 97 -5.26 11.67 -0.04
CA TYR A 97 -4.65 10.88 1.05
C TYR A 97 -5.02 11.42 2.43
N GLY A 98 -5.29 12.72 2.56
CA GLY A 98 -5.79 13.32 3.81
C GLY A 98 -7.16 12.81 4.26
N LYS A 99 -7.90 12.06 3.42
CA LYS A 99 -9.21 11.50 3.78
C LYS A 99 -9.11 10.21 4.59
N ARG A 100 -7.95 9.55 4.65
CA ARG A 100 -7.77 8.27 5.38
C ARG A 100 -6.46 8.26 6.16
N PRO A 101 -6.45 7.69 7.38
CA PRO A 101 -5.20 7.50 8.11
C PRO A 101 -4.27 6.59 7.32
N LEU A 102 -2.96 6.87 7.36
CA LEU A 102 -1.91 6.06 6.75
C LEU A 102 -2.04 5.84 5.23
N ALA A 103 -2.85 6.65 4.54
CA ALA A 103 -3.09 6.52 3.11
C ALA A 103 -1.79 6.57 2.28
N LYS A 104 -0.78 7.34 2.70
CA LYS A 104 0.51 7.37 1.99
C LYS A 104 1.23 6.02 2.07
N LEU A 105 1.29 5.41 3.25
CA LEU A 105 1.90 4.10 3.47
C LEU A 105 1.22 3.04 2.60
N THR A 106 -0.09 2.89 2.74
CA THR A 106 -0.83 1.84 2.02
C THR A 106 -0.81 2.06 0.50
N SER A 107 -0.82 3.31 0.02
CA SER A 107 -0.68 3.60 -1.41
C SER A 107 0.69 3.23 -1.96
N ASP A 108 1.77 3.61 -1.29
CA ASP A 108 3.13 3.32 -1.75
C ASP A 108 3.37 1.80 -1.84
N ILE A 109 2.99 1.08 -0.78
CA ILE A 109 3.12 -0.38 -0.72
C ILE A 109 2.30 -1.07 -1.82
N MET A 110 1.05 -0.65 -2.02
CA MET A 110 0.20 -1.24 -3.06
C MET A 110 0.73 -0.97 -4.46
N LYS A 111 1.27 0.24 -4.73
CA LYS A 111 1.91 0.58 -6.00
C LYS A 111 3.14 -0.28 -6.25
N GLU A 112 4.01 -0.41 -5.24
CA GLU A 112 5.21 -1.26 -5.32
C GLU A 112 4.84 -2.72 -5.61
N LEU A 113 3.86 -3.27 -4.88
CA LEU A 113 3.37 -4.63 -5.07
C LEU A 113 2.81 -4.86 -6.46
N LEU A 114 1.99 -3.95 -6.96
CA LEU A 114 1.33 -4.09 -8.25
C LEU A 114 2.29 -3.96 -9.43
N ASN A 115 3.26 -3.06 -9.31
CA ASN A 115 4.33 -2.97 -10.28
C ASN A 115 5.17 -4.25 -10.27
N THR A 116 5.60 -4.70 -9.09
CA THR A 116 6.46 -5.88 -8.96
C THR A 116 5.78 -7.18 -9.39
N CYS A 117 4.53 -7.40 -9.00
CA CYS A 117 3.80 -8.64 -9.27
C CYS A 117 3.18 -8.68 -10.68
N TYR A 118 2.77 -7.54 -11.22
CA TYR A 118 1.93 -7.49 -12.42
C TYR A 118 2.43 -6.53 -13.50
N GLY A 119 3.54 -5.82 -13.28
CA GLY A 119 4.05 -4.81 -14.20
C GLY A 119 3.09 -3.64 -14.41
N LEU A 120 2.21 -3.38 -13.44
CA LEU A 120 1.27 -2.28 -13.49
C LEU A 120 1.91 -1.04 -12.85
N ASP A 121 2.28 -0.07 -13.69
CA ASP A 121 2.52 1.29 -13.23
C ASP A 121 1.17 1.94 -12.92
N TRP A 122 1.01 2.35 -11.67
CA TRP A 122 -0.21 2.88 -11.07
C TRP A 122 -0.05 4.31 -10.57
#